data_AF-A0A7W1AYW4-F1
#
_entry.id   AF-A0A7W1AYW4-F1
#
_cell.length_a   1.000
_cell.length_b   1.000
_cell.length_c   1.000
_cell.angle_alpha   90.00
_cell.angle_beta   90.00
_cell.angle_gamma   90.00
#
_symmetry.space_group_name_H-M   'P 1'
#
loop_
_entity.id
_entity.type
_entity.pdbx_description
1 polymer ?
#
loop_
_entity_poly.entity_id
_entity_poly.type
_entity_poly.pdbx_seq_one_letter_code
_entity_poly.pdbx_strand_id
1 'polypeptide(L)'
;MLKLLIVVAVVFAIALGFHRLKDTSGEVTLTLADTAYAVDLTIAVIALLGLILVTMGLIWFAQELIRAPARIAFGWRRRNLEQGRAAVSQGLIAVAAGDLRGAERAMLEASRRTPDQPLARLLEAQTAQLKGDRAAARQVFQRMTEDPQTRIAGLRGLYVEAEREGEGEAARLIADKAREESPSSPWAARALLRHQTAVADWDGALRTLSGAADGRLLDKRTARRHRAVILTAQALDREDRDPDAARHAALEAHELATDLVSAAVVAGRLLSRQGDIRRATRLLETTWKTAPHPEIADAYLHVRAGDSASDRLKRAETLLRLRPHAEESRLALARAAIDARDFARAREALHPVLTSHPTQKALFLMAELEERESGNRGRSREWLARAARAPRDAVWTADGVILDAWAPASPVTGRIDTVEWKVPVAELEPPRFEIDAAELAPAPLPEPEAEPDAAIGNDPAEYLIVGMP
;
A
#
# COMPACT_ATOMS: atom_id res chain seq x y z
N MET A 1 22.64 -48.19 33.12
CA MET A 1 22.16 -49.51 33.61
C MET A 1 22.91 -50.68 32.98
N LEU A 2 23.07 -50.76 31.66
CA LEU A 2 23.81 -51.86 30.99
C LEU A 2 25.25 -52.06 31.50
N LYS A 3 26.00 -50.97 31.74
CA LYS A 3 27.39 -51.03 32.24
C LYS A 3 27.49 -51.59 33.68
N LEU A 4 26.54 -51.24 34.55
CA LEU A 4 26.47 -51.78 35.92
C LEU A 4 26.16 -53.28 35.88
N LEU A 5 25.25 -53.69 34.99
CA LEU A 5 24.91 -55.09 34.74
C LEU A 5 26.11 -55.92 34.27
N ILE A 6 26.96 -55.38 33.39
CA ILE A 6 28.19 -56.05 32.94
C ILE A 6 29.19 -56.22 34.09
N VAL A 7 29.37 -55.19 34.92
CA VAL A 7 30.27 -55.29 36.08
C VAL A 7 29.76 -56.31 37.10
N VAL A 8 28.46 -56.28 37.42
CA VAL A 8 27.83 -57.27 38.31
C VAL A 8 27.94 -58.67 37.70
N ALA A 9 27.74 -58.84 36.38
CA ALA A 9 27.88 -60.12 35.70
C ALA A 9 29.33 -60.63 35.72
N VAL A 10 30.33 -59.75 35.54
CA VAL A 10 31.75 -60.11 35.64
C VAL A 10 32.12 -60.51 37.08
N VAL A 11 31.68 -59.75 38.07
CA VAL A 11 31.89 -60.09 39.50
C VAL A 11 31.20 -61.41 39.85
N PHE A 12 30.01 -61.65 39.33
CA PHE A 12 29.26 -62.89 39.55
C PHE A 12 29.93 -64.09 38.85
N ALA A 13 30.42 -63.92 37.62
CA ALA A 13 31.18 -64.93 36.89
C ALA A 13 32.49 -65.27 37.60
N ILE A 14 33.17 -64.27 38.17
CA ILE A 14 34.37 -64.44 38.98
C ILE A 14 34.03 -65.19 40.28
N ALA A 15 32.95 -64.82 40.98
CA ALA A 15 32.50 -65.52 42.20
C ALA A 15 32.16 -66.99 41.92
N LEU A 16 31.54 -67.28 40.76
CA LEU A 16 31.30 -68.65 40.28
C LEU A 16 32.60 -69.40 39.98
N GLY A 17 33.58 -68.73 39.37
CA GLY A 17 34.93 -69.27 39.15
C GLY A 17 35.64 -69.59 40.47
N PHE A 18 35.48 -68.73 41.48
CA PHE A 18 36.04 -68.90 42.83
C PHE A 18 35.44 -70.12 43.56
N HIS A 19 34.14 -70.39 43.36
CA HIS A 19 33.50 -71.57 43.93
C HIS A 19 34.15 -72.88 43.44
N ARG A 20 34.64 -72.91 42.19
CA ARG A 20 35.32 -74.09 41.61
C ARG A 20 36.81 -74.19 41.95
N LEU A 21 37.49 -73.08 42.24
CA LEU A 21 38.91 -73.10 42.60
C LEU A 21 39.18 -73.42 44.08
N LYS A 22 38.17 -73.33 44.96
CA LYS A 22 38.31 -73.57 46.40
C LYS A 22 38.79 -74.98 46.77
N ASP A 23 38.66 -75.94 45.86
CA ASP A 23 39.04 -77.34 46.09
C ASP A 23 40.45 -77.70 45.58
N THR A 24 41.24 -76.73 45.08
CA THR A 24 42.62 -76.97 44.60
C THR A 24 43.63 -76.18 45.42
N SER A 25 44.41 -76.87 46.26
CA SER A 25 45.53 -76.28 47.00
C SER A 25 46.73 -76.08 46.06
N GLY A 26 46.92 -74.86 45.56
CA GLY A 26 48.11 -74.47 44.80
C GLY A 26 48.79 -73.28 45.46
N GLU A 27 50.12 -73.31 45.58
CA GLU A 27 50.92 -72.16 46.03
C GLU A 27 51.45 -71.40 44.82
N VAL A 28 51.38 -70.07 44.84
CA VAL A 28 52.01 -69.21 43.83
C VAL A 28 53.24 -68.59 44.48
N THR A 29 54.41 -68.89 43.91
CA THR A 29 55.68 -68.31 44.37
C THR A 29 55.98 -67.04 43.58
N LEU A 30 55.98 -65.91 44.26
CA LEU A 30 56.43 -64.63 43.71
C LEU A 30 57.90 -64.46 44.09
N THR A 31 58.79 -64.52 43.10
CA THR A 31 60.22 -64.29 43.28
C THR A 31 60.54 -62.82 42.96
N LEU A 32 61.00 -62.09 43.97
CA LEU A 32 61.44 -60.71 43.81
C LEU A 32 62.85 -60.56 44.37
N ALA A 33 63.80 -60.21 43.50
CA ALA A 33 65.20 -59.91 43.84
C ALA A 33 65.81 -60.89 44.87
N ASP A 34 65.78 -62.19 44.56
CA ASP A 34 66.33 -63.33 45.34
C ASP A 34 65.58 -63.77 46.61
N THR A 35 64.35 -63.30 46.85
CA THR A 35 63.46 -63.87 47.88
C THR A 35 62.16 -64.40 47.27
N ALA A 36 61.85 -65.66 47.60
CA ALA A 36 60.62 -66.32 47.18
C ALA A 36 59.57 -66.18 48.29
N TYR A 37 58.53 -65.40 48.03
CA TYR A 37 57.36 -65.32 48.90
C TYR A 37 56.30 -66.28 48.36
N ALA A 38 56.07 -67.37 49.09
CA ALA A 38 54.95 -68.26 48.82
C ALA A 38 53.67 -67.60 49.31
N VAL A 39 52.80 -67.23 48.37
CA VAL A 39 51.50 -66.65 48.67
C VAL A 39 50.45 -67.67 48.27
N ASP A 40 49.47 -67.88 49.14
CA ASP A 40 48.31 -68.71 48.83
C ASP A 40 47.65 -68.19 47.54
N LEU A 41 47.38 -69.08 46.59
CA LEU A 41 46.78 -68.75 45.29
C LEU A 41 45.49 -67.95 45.45
N THR A 42 44.75 -68.19 46.54
CA THR A 42 43.53 -67.45 46.88
C THR A 42 43.80 -65.96 47.10
N ILE A 43 44.85 -65.62 47.84
CA ILE A 43 45.23 -64.24 48.17
C ILE A 43 45.74 -63.52 46.92
N ALA A 44 46.56 -64.19 46.10
CA ALA A 44 47.08 -63.61 44.86
C ALA A 44 45.96 -63.28 43.87
N VAL A 45 44.97 -64.17 43.71
CA VAL A 45 43.81 -63.94 42.84
C VAL A 45 42.93 -62.81 43.39
N ILE A 46 42.69 -62.76 44.71
CA ILE A 46 41.92 -61.66 45.34
C ILE A 46 42.62 -60.31 45.13
N ALA A 47 43.94 -60.26 45.31
CA ALA A 47 44.72 -59.03 45.12
C ALA A 47 44.68 -58.55 43.66
N LEU A 48 44.82 -59.46 42.70
CA LEU A 48 44.69 -59.15 41.27
C LEU A 48 43.29 -58.65 40.92
N LEU A 49 42.25 -59.27 41.51
CA LEU A 49 40.87 -58.83 41.33
C LEU A 49 40.63 -57.42 41.89
N GLY A 50 41.16 -57.17 43.09
CA GLY A 50 41.13 -55.86 43.72
C GLY A 50 41.79 -54.80 42.83
N LEU A 51 42.96 -55.11 42.25
CA LEU A 51 43.67 -54.22 41.34
C LEU A 51 42.87 -53.92 40.05
N ILE A 52 42.22 -54.94 39.47
CA ILE A 52 41.35 -54.77 38.30
C ILE A 52 40.14 -53.88 38.63
N LEU A 53 39.51 -54.10 39.79
CA LEU A 53 38.38 -53.27 40.23
C LEU A 53 38.78 -51.82 40.49
N VAL A 54 39.93 -51.60 41.14
CA VAL A 54 40.46 -50.26 41.42
C VAL A 54 40.82 -49.53 40.13
N THR A 55 41.53 -50.18 39.20
CA THR A 55 41.89 -49.58 37.91
C THR A 55 40.67 -49.27 37.05
N MET A 56 39.67 -50.16 37.01
CA MET A 56 38.41 -49.90 36.31
C MET A 56 37.62 -48.75 36.95
N GLY A 57 37.61 -48.65 38.28
CA GLY A 57 37.05 -47.52 39.02
C GLY A 57 37.74 -46.20 38.70
N LEU A 58 39.08 -46.20 38.63
CA LEU A 58 39.88 -45.03 38.27
C LEU A 58 39.60 -44.58 36.83
N ILE A 59 39.55 -45.50 35.87
CA ILE A 59 39.25 -45.21 34.46
C ILE A 59 37.84 -44.63 34.34
N TRP A 60 36.86 -45.18 35.06
CA TRP A 60 35.49 -44.66 35.07
C TRP A 60 35.43 -43.25 35.65
N PHE A 61 36.09 -43.00 36.79
CA PHE A 61 36.17 -41.68 37.41
C PHE A 61 36.85 -40.65 36.50
N ALA A 62 37.96 -41.03 35.86
CA ALA A 62 38.65 -40.18 34.89
C ALA A 62 37.78 -39.85 33.67
N GLN A 63 37.05 -40.83 33.11
CA GLN A 63 36.13 -40.60 32.01
C GLN A 63 34.96 -39.66 32.40
N GLU A 64 34.43 -39.82 33.62
CA GLU A 64 33.33 -39.00 34.11
C GLU A 64 33.80 -37.56 34.39
N LEU A 65 35.02 -37.38 34.92
CA LEU A 65 35.64 -36.08 35.16
C LEU A 65 35.94 -35.33 33.85
N ILE A 66 36.40 -36.04 32.80
CA ILE A 66 36.63 -35.45 31.47
C ILE A 66 35.30 -35.09 30.77
N ARG A 67 34.23 -35.87 30.98
CA ARG A 67 32.91 -35.63 30.35
C ARG A 67 31.97 -34.73 31.16
N ALA A 68 32.23 -34.52 32.45
CA ALA A 68 31.48 -33.63 33.33
C ALA A 68 31.42 -32.17 32.83
N PRO A 69 32.55 -31.52 32.44
CA PRO A 69 32.49 -30.13 31.97
C PRO A 69 31.61 -29.95 30.73
N ALA A 70 31.61 -30.93 29.81
CA ALA A 70 30.75 -30.87 28.62
C ALA A 70 29.25 -30.95 28.96
N ARG A 71 28.84 -31.80 29.92
CA ARG A 71 27.43 -31.91 30.35
C ARG A 71 26.94 -30.67 31.11
N ILE A 72 27.80 -30.09 31.95
CA ILE A 72 27.49 -28.86 32.69
C ILE A 72 27.36 -27.68 31.71
N ALA A 73 28.32 -27.54 30.79
CA ALA A 73 28.27 -26.50 29.75
C ALA A 73 27.01 -26.59 28.88
N PHE A 74 26.56 -27.81 28.56
CA PHE A 74 25.32 -28.03 27.80
C PHE A 74 24.07 -27.60 28.58
N GLY A 75 24.00 -27.94 29.87
CA GLY A 75 22.90 -27.52 30.75
C GLY A 75 22.83 -26.01 30.96
N TRP A 76 23.99 -25.34 31.10
CA TRP A 76 24.08 -23.89 31.23
C TRP A 76 23.66 -23.17 29.94
N ARG A 77 24.13 -23.63 28.77
CA ARG A 77 23.68 -23.10 27.47
C ARG A 77 22.18 -23.23 27.29
N ARG A 78 21.59 -24.36 27.67
CA ARG A 78 20.14 -24.58 27.60
C ARG A 78 19.37 -23.62 28.51
N ARG A 79 19.81 -23.42 29.75
CA ARG A 79 19.18 -22.44 30.66
C ARG A 79 19.31 -21.00 30.15
N ASN A 80 20.49 -20.60 29.68
CA ASN A 80 20.69 -19.27 29.09
C ASN A 80 19.81 -19.06 27.85
N LEU A 81 19.64 -20.10 27.03
CA LEU A 81 18.75 -20.08 25.87
C LEU A 81 17.28 -19.91 26.27
N GLU A 82 16.80 -20.67 27.25
CA GLU A 82 15.43 -20.59 27.74
C GLU A 82 15.15 -19.21 28.38
N GLN A 83 16.06 -18.72 29.21
CA GLN A 83 15.95 -17.40 29.82
C GLN A 83 16.11 -16.26 28.80
N GLY A 84 16.97 -16.43 27.79
CA GLY A 84 17.12 -15.48 26.69
C GLY A 84 15.85 -15.36 25.86
N ARG A 85 15.22 -16.49 25.52
CA ARG A 85 13.91 -16.52 24.84
C ARG A 85 12.81 -15.87 25.67
N ALA A 86 12.80 -16.11 26.99
CA ALA A 86 11.84 -15.46 27.89
C ALA A 86 12.03 -13.94 27.92
N ALA A 87 13.28 -13.47 28.02
CA ALA A 87 13.61 -12.05 27.97
C ALA A 87 13.22 -11.41 26.63
N VAL A 88 13.47 -12.09 25.49
CA VAL A 88 13.04 -11.61 24.18
C VAL A 88 11.52 -11.47 24.10
N SER A 89 10.77 -12.48 24.56
CA SER A 89 9.30 -12.45 24.58
C SER A 89 8.78 -11.27 25.42
N GLN A 90 9.30 -11.11 26.63
CA GLN A 90 8.94 -10.00 27.52
C GLN A 90 9.30 -8.64 26.91
N GLY A 91 10.45 -8.53 26.26
CA GLY A 91 10.88 -7.32 25.57
C GLY A 91 9.98 -6.94 24.41
N LEU A 92 9.57 -7.91 23.58
CA LEU A 92 8.64 -7.66 22.47
C LEU A 92 7.26 -7.21 22.97
N ILE A 93 6.78 -7.78 24.08
CA ILE A 93 5.54 -7.33 24.74
C ILE A 93 5.70 -5.90 25.25
N ALA A 94 6.83 -5.57 25.88
CA ALA A 94 7.10 -4.22 26.38
C ALA A 94 7.18 -3.19 25.23
N VAL A 95 7.83 -3.55 24.11
CA VAL A 95 7.85 -2.72 22.89
C VAL A 95 6.43 -2.49 22.37
N ALA A 96 5.62 -3.55 22.27
CA ALA A 96 4.24 -3.45 21.80
C ALA A 96 3.35 -2.59 22.75
N ALA A 97 3.64 -2.61 24.05
CA ALA A 97 2.98 -1.77 25.04
C ALA A 97 3.52 -0.33 25.10
N GLY A 98 4.61 -0.02 24.37
CA GLY A 98 5.30 1.27 24.46
C GLY A 98 6.09 1.48 25.76
N ASP A 99 6.32 0.43 26.56
CA ASP A 99 7.14 0.50 27.78
C ASP A 99 8.63 0.43 27.42
N LEU A 100 9.22 1.60 27.18
CA LEU A 100 10.64 1.73 26.86
C LEU A 100 11.55 1.15 27.96
N ARG A 101 11.24 1.38 29.24
CA ARG A 101 12.09 0.91 30.35
C ARG A 101 12.04 -0.60 30.51
N GLY A 102 10.87 -1.20 30.29
CA GLY A 102 10.69 -2.65 30.24
C GLY A 102 11.44 -3.27 29.07
N ALA A 103 11.32 -2.65 27.88
CA ALA A 103 11.99 -3.09 26.65
C ALA A 103 13.52 -3.05 26.78
N GLU A 104 14.10 -1.95 27.30
CA GLU A 104 15.55 -1.82 27.50
C GLU A 104 16.11 -2.86 28.48
N ARG A 105 15.41 -3.11 29.60
CA ARG A 105 15.81 -4.14 30.58
C ARG A 105 15.81 -5.53 29.96
N ALA A 106 14.71 -5.88 29.29
CA ALA A 106 14.55 -7.18 28.63
C ALA A 106 15.55 -7.36 27.47
N MET A 107 15.83 -6.31 26.71
CA MET A 107 16.85 -6.29 25.65
C MET A 107 18.26 -6.53 26.20
N LEU A 108 18.66 -5.84 27.28
CA LEU A 108 19.96 -6.04 27.93
C LEU A 108 20.13 -7.46 28.47
N GLU A 109 19.04 -8.03 28.99
CA GLU A 109 19.03 -9.40 29.50
C GLU A 109 19.10 -10.43 28.36
N ALA A 110 18.39 -10.19 27.25
CA ALA A 110 18.45 -11.01 26.05
C ALA A 110 19.82 -10.96 25.35
N SER A 111 20.44 -9.78 25.26
CA SER A 111 21.76 -9.61 24.62
C SER A 111 22.89 -10.23 25.43
N ARG A 112 22.80 -10.22 26.76
CA ARG A 112 23.76 -10.92 27.65
C ARG A 112 23.68 -12.44 27.52
N ARG A 113 22.47 -12.99 27.40
CA ARG A 113 22.28 -14.46 27.38
C ARG A 113 22.36 -15.08 25.99
N THR A 114 21.97 -14.32 24.97
CA THR A 114 21.76 -14.80 23.59
C THR A 114 22.09 -13.70 22.55
N PRO A 115 23.34 -13.21 22.49
CA PRO A 115 23.74 -12.12 21.59
C PRO A 115 23.62 -12.49 20.10
N ASP A 116 23.83 -13.75 19.76
CA ASP A 116 23.84 -14.22 18.36
C ASP A 116 22.46 -14.57 17.82
N GLN A 117 21.39 -14.40 18.59
CA GLN A 117 20.06 -14.77 18.13
C GLN A 117 19.40 -13.69 17.26
N PRO A 118 18.84 -14.07 16.09
CA PRO A 118 18.08 -13.20 15.21
C PRO A 118 17.05 -12.31 15.92
N LEU A 119 16.26 -12.92 16.82
CA LEU A 119 15.19 -12.23 17.53
C LEU A 119 15.72 -11.25 18.59
N ALA A 120 16.89 -11.51 19.18
CA ALA A 120 17.51 -10.59 20.11
C ALA A 120 17.98 -9.31 19.38
N ARG A 121 18.56 -9.45 18.18
CA ARG A 121 18.93 -8.30 17.33
C ARG A 121 17.69 -7.51 16.88
N LEU A 122 16.59 -8.18 16.53
CA LEU A 122 15.35 -7.51 16.20
C LEU A 122 14.79 -6.71 17.40
N LEU A 123 14.80 -7.29 18.60
CA LEU A 123 14.39 -6.59 19.82
C LEU A 123 15.29 -5.37 20.11
N GLU A 124 16.60 -5.50 19.91
CA GLU A 124 17.56 -4.39 20.03
C GLU A 124 17.19 -3.24 19.07
N ALA A 125 16.94 -3.55 17.79
CA ALA A 125 16.53 -2.56 16.81
C ALA A 125 15.20 -1.88 17.16
N GLN A 126 14.19 -2.65 17.56
CA GLN A 126 12.87 -2.12 17.95
C GLN A 126 12.94 -1.26 19.21
N THR A 127 13.77 -1.64 20.18
CA THR A 127 13.99 -0.86 21.41
C THR A 127 14.68 0.46 21.08
N ALA A 128 15.68 0.46 20.19
CA ALA A 128 16.33 1.67 19.70
C ALA A 128 15.34 2.59 18.97
N GLN A 129 14.46 2.03 18.13
CA GLN A 129 13.37 2.78 17.48
C GLN A 129 12.41 3.40 18.51
N LEU A 130 11.98 2.63 19.53
CA LEU A 130 11.10 3.12 20.59
C LEU A 130 11.76 4.23 21.44
N LYS A 131 13.07 4.15 21.63
CA LYS A 131 13.88 5.19 22.30
C LYS A 131 14.00 6.47 21.46
N GLY A 132 13.77 6.40 20.15
CA GLY A 132 14.06 7.46 19.21
C GLY A 132 15.53 7.54 18.78
N ASP A 133 16.36 6.55 19.13
CA ASP A 133 17.77 6.47 18.72
C ASP A 133 17.89 5.81 17.34
N ARG A 134 17.69 6.64 16.30
CA ARG A 134 17.72 6.18 14.90
C ARG A 134 19.10 5.72 14.44
N ALA A 135 20.16 6.33 14.96
CA ALA A 135 21.53 5.95 14.60
C ALA A 135 21.84 4.54 15.10
N ALA A 136 21.49 4.24 16.36
CA ALA A 136 21.61 2.89 16.89
C ALA A 136 20.73 1.90 16.11
N ALA A 137 19.46 2.24 15.84
CA ALA A 137 18.56 1.38 15.08
C ALA A 137 19.12 1.02 13.69
N ARG A 138 19.66 2.00 12.95
CA ARG A 138 20.29 1.77 11.64
C ARG A 138 21.50 0.84 11.72
N GLN A 139 22.37 1.03 12.71
CA GLN A 139 23.53 0.13 12.91
C GLN A 139 23.09 -1.31 13.21
N VAL A 140 22.04 -1.50 14.02
CA VAL A 140 21.50 -2.83 14.30
C VAL A 140 20.91 -3.45 13.04
N PHE A 141 20.10 -2.71 12.27
CA PHE A 141 19.54 -3.23 11.02
C PHE A 141 20.61 -3.56 9.99
N GLN A 142 21.70 -2.77 9.91
CA GLN A 142 22.83 -3.06 9.05
C GLN A 142 23.51 -4.38 9.45
N ARG A 143 23.81 -4.59 10.74
CA ARG A 143 24.30 -5.89 11.25
C ARG A 143 23.33 -7.03 10.94
N MET A 144 22.02 -6.80 11.02
CA MET A 144 21.01 -7.78 10.64
C MET A 144 21.06 -8.16 9.16
N THR A 145 21.60 -7.31 8.27
CA THR A 145 21.76 -7.66 6.84
C THR A 145 22.87 -8.68 6.59
N GLU A 146 23.83 -8.81 7.50
CA GLU A 146 24.97 -9.73 7.38
C GLU A 146 24.53 -11.19 7.55
N ASP A 147 23.55 -11.44 8.42
CA ASP A 147 23.02 -12.77 8.72
C ASP A 147 21.84 -13.14 7.79
N PRO A 148 21.90 -14.27 7.06
CA PRO A 148 20.83 -14.72 6.16
C PRO A 148 19.44 -14.82 6.82
N GLN A 149 19.36 -15.15 8.11
CA GLN A 149 18.08 -15.31 8.82
C GLN A 149 17.39 -13.98 9.10
N THR A 150 18.17 -12.91 9.29
CA THR A 150 17.64 -11.56 9.57
C THR A 150 17.71 -10.62 8.38
N ARG A 151 18.35 -11.01 7.28
CA ARG A 151 18.69 -10.12 6.17
C ARG A 151 17.50 -9.31 5.65
N ILE A 152 16.39 -9.97 5.34
CA ILE A 152 15.18 -9.32 4.81
C ILE A 152 14.54 -8.39 5.85
N ALA A 153 14.56 -8.76 7.13
CA ALA A 153 14.04 -7.90 8.21
C ALA A 153 14.94 -6.67 8.42
N GLY A 154 16.26 -6.85 8.34
CA GLY A 154 17.25 -5.77 8.38
C GLY A 154 17.05 -4.79 7.22
N LEU A 155 16.94 -5.28 5.99
CA LEU A 155 16.66 -4.45 4.82
C LEU A 155 15.33 -3.69 4.96
N ARG A 156 14.28 -4.33 5.47
CA ARG A 156 13.00 -3.65 5.73
C ARG A 156 13.15 -2.52 6.76
N GLY A 157 13.91 -2.76 7.82
CA GLY A 157 14.20 -1.73 8.83
C GLY A 157 14.94 -0.54 8.25
N LEU A 158 16.01 -0.79 7.49
CA LEU A 158 16.76 0.25 6.79
C LEU A 158 15.89 1.04 5.80
N TYR A 159 15.02 0.35 5.06
CA TYR A 159 14.07 1.00 4.14
C TYR A 159 13.14 1.98 4.87
N VAL A 160 12.57 1.57 5.99
CA VAL A 160 11.67 2.43 6.79
C VAL A 160 12.41 3.63 7.35
N GLU A 161 13.66 3.46 7.80
CA GLU A 161 14.47 4.59 8.27
C GLU A 161 14.84 5.55 7.12
N ALA A 162 15.19 5.03 5.93
CA ALA A 162 15.47 5.86 4.75
C ALA A 162 14.24 6.68 4.30
N GLU A 163 13.05 6.06 4.26
CA GLU A 163 11.79 6.77 3.94
C GLU A 163 11.49 7.89 4.94
N ARG A 164 11.74 7.67 6.24
CA ARG A 164 11.52 8.67 7.30
C ARG A 164 12.45 9.87 7.19
N GLU A 165 13.57 9.72 6.51
CA GLU A 165 14.57 10.79 6.30
C GLU A 165 14.44 11.45 4.94
N GLY A 166 13.49 10.99 4.11
CA GLY A 166 13.31 11.51 2.75
C GLY A 166 14.42 11.06 1.80
N GLU A 167 15.21 10.04 2.15
CA GLU A 167 16.28 9.50 1.31
C GLU A 167 15.71 8.52 0.27
N GLY A 168 14.92 9.03 -0.69
CA GLY A 168 14.17 8.21 -1.64
C GLY A 168 15.03 7.27 -2.50
N GLU A 169 16.20 7.71 -2.95
CA GLU A 169 17.14 6.86 -3.71
C GLU A 169 17.73 5.74 -2.84
N ALA A 170 18.10 6.02 -1.58
CA ALA A 170 18.59 4.99 -0.67
C ALA A 170 17.49 3.96 -0.39
N ALA A 171 16.26 4.42 -0.16
CA ALA A 171 15.11 3.55 0.04
C ALA A 171 14.85 2.64 -1.18
N ARG A 172 14.96 3.19 -2.40
CA ARG A 172 14.86 2.42 -3.65
C ARG A 172 15.92 1.33 -3.73
N LEU A 173 17.19 1.67 -3.53
CA LEU A 173 18.30 0.71 -3.59
C LEU A 173 18.14 -0.41 -2.55
N ILE A 174 17.66 -0.09 -1.36
CA ILE A 174 17.37 -1.10 -0.32
C ILE A 174 16.23 -2.03 -0.75
N ALA A 175 15.16 -1.48 -1.33
CA ALA A 175 14.02 -2.26 -1.81
C ALA A 175 14.39 -3.15 -3.00
N ASP A 176 15.29 -2.69 -3.87
CA ASP A 176 15.83 -3.44 -5.01
C ASP A 176 16.68 -4.61 -4.52
N LYS A 177 17.64 -4.35 -3.63
CA LYS A 177 18.43 -5.41 -2.97
C LYS A 177 17.54 -6.43 -2.25
N ALA A 178 16.46 -6.00 -1.62
CA ALA A 178 15.51 -6.92 -0.99
C ALA A 178 14.74 -7.79 -1.99
N ARG A 179 14.50 -7.31 -3.22
CA ARG A 179 13.90 -8.09 -4.32
C ARG A 179 14.87 -9.14 -4.85
N GLU A 180 16.15 -8.79 -5.00
CA GLU A 180 17.19 -9.71 -5.44
C GLU A 180 17.36 -10.87 -4.46
N GLU A 181 17.40 -10.57 -3.16
CA GLU A 181 17.59 -11.55 -2.08
C GLU A 181 16.33 -12.38 -1.82
N SER A 182 15.15 -11.76 -1.94
CA SER A 182 13.86 -12.44 -1.72
C SER A 182 12.81 -11.91 -2.70
N PRO A 183 12.68 -12.55 -3.88
CA PRO A 183 11.70 -12.17 -4.88
C PRO A 183 10.25 -12.20 -4.35
N SER A 184 9.98 -13.10 -3.40
CA SER A 184 8.68 -13.29 -2.75
C SER A 184 8.35 -12.25 -1.66
N SER A 185 9.21 -11.25 -1.43
CA SER A 185 8.98 -10.21 -0.41
C SER A 185 7.90 -9.20 -0.85
N PRO A 186 6.69 -9.19 -0.22
CA PRO A 186 5.60 -8.31 -0.66
C PRO A 186 5.87 -6.84 -0.36
N TRP A 187 6.53 -6.53 0.77
CA TRP A 187 6.82 -5.15 1.17
C TRP A 187 7.78 -4.50 0.19
N ALA A 188 8.79 -5.23 -0.26
CA ALA A 188 9.74 -4.73 -1.22
C ALA A 188 9.04 -4.50 -2.57
N ALA A 189 8.06 -5.34 -2.95
CA ALA A 189 7.41 -5.25 -4.26
C ALA A 189 6.60 -3.96 -4.32
N ARG A 190 5.87 -3.71 -3.22
CA ARG A 190 5.13 -2.48 -3.03
C ARG A 190 6.04 -1.25 -2.98
N ALA A 191 7.20 -1.34 -2.33
CA ALA A 191 8.16 -0.24 -2.26
C ALA A 191 8.72 0.13 -3.64
N LEU A 192 9.15 -0.88 -4.42
CA LEU A 192 9.63 -0.67 -5.79
C LEU A 192 8.53 -0.14 -6.70
N LEU A 193 7.34 -0.74 -6.68
CA LEU A 193 6.20 -0.27 -7.48
C LEU A 193 5.91 1.20 -7.20
N ARG A 194 5.84 1.59 -5.92
CA ARG A 194 5.63 2.98 -5.51
C ARG A 194 6.70 3.91 -6.05
N HIS A 195 7.98 3.56 -5.89
CA HIS A 195 9.07 4.38 -6.40
C HIS A 195 9.01 4.49 -7.93
N GLN A 196 8.84 3.38 -8.64
CA GLN A 196 8.77 3.32 -10.10
C GLN A 196 7.61 4.16 -10.64
N THR A 197 6.43 4.10 -10.00
CA THR A 197 5.30 4.95 -10.36
C THR A 197 5.54 6.43 -10.07
N ALA A 198 6.31 6.76 -9.04
CA ALA A 198 6.61 8.15 -8.69
C ALA A 198 7.58 8.80 -9.70
N VAL A 199 8.52 8.03 -10.23
CA VAL A 199 9.48 8.49 -11.26
C VAL A 199 9.04 8.17 -12.70
N ALA A 200 7.79 7.73 -12.90
CA ALA A 200 7.24 7.33 -14.19
C ALA A 200 8.03 6.23 -14.94
N ASP A 201 8.72 5.34 -14.22
CA ASP A 201 9.30 4.10 -14.77
C ASP A 201 8.22 3.02 -14.95
N TRP A 202 7.36 3.22 -15.95
CA TRP A 202 6.23 2.34 -16.21
C TRP A 202 6.65 0.93 -16.61
N ASP A 203 7.72 0.80 -17.40
CA ASP A 203 8.23 -0.51 -17.83
C ASP A 203 8.83 -1.29 -16.65
N GLY A 204 9.55 -0.61 -15.74
CA GLY A 204 9.99 -1.18 -14.47
C GLY A 204 8.83 -1.60 -13.59
N ALA A 205 7.80 -0.75 -13.46
CA ALA A 205 6.60 -1.05 -12.69
C ALA A 205 5.87 -2.30 -13.21
N LEU A 206 5.73 -2.44 -14.54
CA LEU A 206 5.13 -3.62 -15.16
C LEU A 206 5.94 -4.90 -14.88
N ARG A 207 7.27 -4.85 -14.94
CA ARG A 207 8.14 -5.99 -14.60
C ARG A 207 8.04 -6.38 -13.13
N THR A 208 8.01 -5.40 -12.22
CA THR A 208 7.84 -5.65 -10.79
C THR A 208 6.46 -6.27 -10.51
N LEU A 209 5.41 -5.77 -11.17
CA LEU A 209 4.06 -6.28 -11.04
C LEU A 209 3.92 -7.72 -11.55
N SER A 210 4.52 -8.04 -12.71
CA SER A 210 4.49 -9.40 -13.26
C SER A 210 5.19 -10.38 -12.33
N GLY A 211 6.39 -10.04 -11.84
CA GLY A 211 7.11 -10.87 -10.86
C GLY A 211 6.32 -11.08 -9.56
N ALA A 212 5.62 -10.04 -9.07
CA ALA A 212 4.75 -10.15 -7.90
C ALA A 212 3.52 -11.05 -8.15
N ALA A 213 2.94 -11.01 -9.35
CA ALA A 213 1.82 -11.87 -9.74
C ALA A 213 2.25 -13.34 -9.88
N ASP A 214 3.39 -13.60 -10.52
CA ASP A 214 3.96 -14.94 -10.69
C ASP A 214 4.33 -15.56 -9.34
N GLY A 215 4.87 -14.75 -8.42
CA GLY A 215 5.13 -15.12 -7.03
C GLY A 215 3.89 -15.24 -6.15
N ARG A 216 2.68 -15.06 -6.70
CA ARG A 216 1.39 -15.09 -5.98
C ARG A 216 1.32 -14.13 -4.79
N LEU A 217 2.02 -13.00 -4.85
CA LEU A 217 1.99 -11.96 -3.82
C LEU A 217 0.75 -11.09 -3.92
N LEU A 218 0.14 -11.06 -5.11
CA LEU A 218 -1.13 -10.40 -5.41
C LEU A 218 -2.08 -11.43 -6.01
N ASP A 219 -3.37 -11.30 -5.71
CA ASP A 219 -4.38 -12.08 -6.42
C ASP A 219 -4.46 -11.64 -7.89
N LYS A 220 -4.93 -12.55 -8.75
CA LYS A 220 -4.99 -12.32 -10.21
C LYS A 220 -5.84 -11.10 -10.58
N ARG A 221 -6.90 -10.80 -9.83
CA ARG A 221 -7.79 -9.67 -10.12
C ARG A 221 -7.08 -8.36 -9.80
N THR A 222 -6.45 -8.25 -8.64
CA THR A 222 -5.66 -7.06 -8.25
C THR A 222 -4.48 -6.85 -9.18
N ALA A 223 -3.75 -7.90 -9.55
CA ALA A 223 -2.66 -7.80 -10.51
C ALA A 223 -3.13 -7.30 -11.89
N ARG A 224 -4.25 -7.85 -12.40
CA ARG A 224 -4.88 -7.39 -13.65
C ARG A 224 -5.28 -5.92 -13.58
N ARG A 225 -5.89 -5.50 -12.48
CA ARG A 225 -6.34 -4.12 -12.26
C ARG A 225 -5.16 -3.14 -12.15
N HIS A 226 -4.14 -3.45 -11.35
CA HIS A 226 -2.93 -2.63 -11.25
C HIS A 226 -2.19 -2.54 -12.58
N ARG A 227 -2.18 -3.60 -13.38
CA ARG A 227 -1.60 -3.56 -14.73
C ARG A 227 -2.34 -2.56 -15.62
N ALA A 228 -3.68 -2.56 -15.58
CA ALA A 228 -4.48 -1.57 -16.30
C ALA A 228 -4.16 -0.13 -15.87
N VAL A 229 -4.00 0.11 -14.57
CA VAL A 229 -3.63 1.42 -14.02
C VAL A 229 -2.26 1.88 -14.52
N ILE A 230 -1.24 1.01 -14.45
CA ILE A 230 0.12 1.33 -14.92
C ILE A 230 0.12 1.60 -16.44
N LEU A 231 -0.57 0.77 -17.23
CA LEU A 231 -0.70 0.97 -18.68
C LEU A 231 -1.43 2.27 -19.03
N THR A 232 -2.43 2.67 -18.25
CA THR A 232 -3.13 3.95 -18.44
C THR A 232 -2.20 5.13 -18.19
N ALA A 233 -1.40 5.08 -17.13
CA ALA A 233 -0.41 6.13 -16.87
C ALA A 233 0.69 6.16 -17.94
N GLN A 234 1.15 5.00 -18.40
CA GLN A 234 2.08 4.91 -19.52
C GLN A 234 1.51 5.52 -20.80
N ALA A 235 0.22 5.29 -21.07
CA ALA A 235 -0.44 5.89 -22.22
C ALA A 235 -0.54 7.42 -22.11
N LEU A 236 -0.89 7.94 -20.92
CA LEU A 236 -0.94 9.39 -20.67
C LEU A 236 0.44 10.06 -20.88
N ASP A 237 1.50 9.46 -20.33
CA ASP A 237 2.86 10.03 -20.43
C ASP A 237 3.45 9.94 -21.85
N ARG A 238 3.06 8.91 -22.61
CA ARG A 238 3.52 8.71 -24.00
C ARG A 238 2.66 9.40 -25.05
N GLU A 239 1.48 9.91 -24.70
CA GLU A 239 0.48 10.40 -25.66
C GLU A 239 1.04 11.42 -26.67
N ASP A 240 1.89 12.34 -26.22
CA ASP A 240 2.47 13.39 -27.08
C ASP A 240 3.76 12.95 -27.79
N ARG A 241 4.47 11.95 -27.26
CA ARG A 241 5.79 11.52 -27.76
C ARG A 241 5.69 10.33 -28.72
N ASP A 242 4.81 9.38 -28.41
CA ASP A 242 4.57 8.15 -29.15
C ASP A 242 3.08 7.76 -29.06
N PRO A 243 2.22 8.38 -29.88
CA PRO A 243 0.78 8.16 -29.83
C PRO A 243 0.37 6.73 -30.21
N ASP A 244 1.17 6.02 -31.01
CA ASP A 244 0.88 4.64 -31.39
C ASP A 244 1.12 3.70 -30.21
N ALA A 245 2.26 3.81 -29.52
CA ALA A 245 2.52 3.04 -28.31
C ALA A 245 1.52 3.37 -27.19
N ALA A 246 1.20 4.66 -27.02
CA ALA A 246 0.19 5.11 -26.07
C ALA A 246 -1.18 4.48 -26.36
N ARG A 247 -1.57 4.39 -27.63
CA ARG A 247 -2.84 3.79 -28.04
C ARG A 247 -2.87 2.30 -27.70
N HIS A 248 -1.80 1.57 -27.98
CA HIS A 248 -1.72 0.15 -27.63
C HIS A 248 -1.84 -0.07 -26.12
N ALA A 249 -1.13 0.70 -25.32
CA ALA A 249 -1.20 0.63 -23.86
C ALA A 249 -2.60 0.99 -23.33
N ALA A 250 -3.24 2.04 -23.85
CA ALA A 250 -4.58 2.46 -23.42
C ALA A 250 -5.67 1.43 -23.77
N LEU A 251 -5.60 0.84 -24.96
CA LEU A 251 -6.54 -0.21 -25.38
C LEU A 251 -6.39 -1.46 -24.52
N GLU A 252 -5.15 -1.90 -24.27
CA GLU A 252 -4.89 -3.03 -23.37
C GLU A 252 -5.37 -2.73 -21.95
N ALA A 253 -5.14 -1.52 -21.44
CA ALA A 253 -5.64 -1.10 -20.13
C ALA A 253 -7.18 -1.21 -20.04
N HIS A 254 -7.90 -0.74 -21.06
CA HIS A 254 -9.36 -0.81 -21.13
C HIS A 254 -9.90 -2.24 -21.17
N GLU A 255 -9.24 -3.13 -21.90
CA GLU A 255 -9.58 -4.57 -21.93
C GLU A 255 -9.34 -5.24 -20.57
N LEU A 256 -8.30 -4.82 -19.85
CA LEU A 256 -7.99 -5.35 -18.52
C LEU A 256 -8.96 -4.82 -17.46
N ALA A 257 -9.37 -3.56 -17.53
CA ALA A 257 -10.26 -2.90 -16.57
C ALA A 257 -11.22 -1.92 -17.28
N THR A 258 -12.36 -2.43 -17.74
CA THR A 258 -13.35 -1.65 -18.51
C THR A 258 -14.04 -0.55 -17.68
N ASP A 259 -14.03 -0.69 -16.36
CA ASP A 259 -14.52 0.28 -15.38
C ASP A 259 -13.51 1.39 -15.05
N LEU A 260 -12.27 1.31 -15.54
CA LEU A 260 -11.27 2.37 -15.39
C LEU A 260 -11.56 3.51 -16.38
N VAL A 261 -12.24 4.55 -15.87
CA VAL A 261 -12.63 5.76 -16.63
C VAL A 261 -11.46 6.33 -17.44
N SER A 262 -10.31 6.57 -16.80
CA SER A 262 -9.16 7.22 -17.41
C SER A 262 -8.57 6.40 -18.58
N ALA A 263 -8.61 5.06 -18.50
CA ALA A 263 -8.21 4.20 -19.59
C ALA A 263 -9.13 4.38 -20.81
N ALA A 264 -10.44 4.45 -20.56
CA ALA A 264 -11.43 4.64 -21.62
C ALA A 264 -11.29 6.01 -22.30
N VAL A 265 -11.08 7.06 -21.52
CA VAL A 265 -10.92 8.44 -22.00
C VAL A 265 -9.70 8.58 -22.91
N VAL A 266 -8.54 8.08 -22.45
CA VAL A 266 -7.29 8.16 -23.22
C VAL A 266 -7.36 7.31 -24.49
N ALA A 267 -7.88 6.09 -24.39
CA ALA A 267 -8.07 5.22 -25.56
C ALA A 267 -9.04 5.84 -26.58
N GLY A 268 -10.17 6.39 -26.11
CA GLY A 268 -11.17 7.05 -26.96
C GLY A 268 -10.60 8.27 -27.68
N ARG A 269 -9.84 9.12 -26.97
CA ARG A 269 -9.16 10.29 -27.52
C ARG A 269 -8.11 9.92 -28.57
N LEU A 270 -7.28 8.90 -28.30
CA LEU A 270 -6.26 8.43 -29.25
C LEU A 270 -6.88 7.80 -30.50
N LEU A 271 -7.95 7.03 -30.37
CA LEU A 271 -8.70 6.49 -31.51
C LEU A 271 -9.38 7.59 -32.33
N SER A 272 -9.94 8.60 -31.66
CA SER A 272 -10.52 9.78 -32.30
C SER A 272 -9.49 10.54 -33.14
N ARG A 273 -8.30 10.80 -32.57
CA ARG A 273 -7.17 11.44 -33.27
C ARG A 273 -6.73 10.67 -34.52
N GLN A 274 -6.80 9.35 -34.50
CA GLN A 274 -6.50 8.49 -35.66
C GLN A 274 -7.62 8.47 -36.71
N GLY A 275 -8.81 9.00 -36.39
CA GLY A 275 -9.99 8.95 -37.26
C GLY A 275 -10.82 7.67 -37.11
N ASP A 276 -10.50 6.76 -36.17
CA ASP A 276 -11.33 5.59 -35.87
C ASP A 276 -12.48 5.94 -34.92
N ILE A 277 -13.38 6.80 -35.41
CA ILE A 277 -14.51 7.35 -34.66
C ILE A 277 -15.44 6.24 -34.18
N ARG A 278 -15.64 5.19 -35.01
CA ARG A 278 -16.55 4.09 -34.71
C ARG A 278 -16.06 3.28 -33.51
N ARG A 279 -14.76 2.96 -33.46
CA ARG A 279 -14.18 2.24 -32.33
C ARG A 279 -14.14 3.11 -31.08
N ALA A 280 -13.76 4.39 -31.21
CA ALA A 280 -13.75 5.34 -30.09
C ALA A 280 -15.13 5.46 -29.42
N THR A 281 -16.17 5.67 -30.23
CA THR A 281 -17.57 5.78 -29.77
C THR A 281 -18.00 4.53 -28.99
N ARG A 282 -17.77 3.33 -29.55
CA ARG A 282 -18.13 2.06 -28.90
C ARG A 282 -17.38 1.80 -27.59
N LEU A 283 -16.10 2.17 -27.56
CA LEU A 283 -15.25 1.99 -26.38
C LEU A 283 -15.77 2.87 -25.23
N LEU A 284 -16.02 4.15 -25.50
CA LEU A 284 -16.55 5.10 -24.52
C LEU A 284 -17.96 4.70 -24.04
N GLU A 285 -18.84 4.25 -24.94
CA GLU A 285 -20.18 3.75 -24.56
C GLU A 285 -20.12 2.51 -23.66
N THR A 286 -19.13 1.63 -23.87
CA THR A 286 -18.94 0.44 -23.03
C THR A 286 -18.66 0.84 -21.59
N THR A 287 -17.73 1.78 -21.37
CA THR A 287 -17.42 2.27 -20.03
C THR A 287 -18.52 3.16 -19.47
N TRP A 288 -19.21 3.95 -20.29
CA TRP A 288 -20.36 4.76 -19.86
C TRP A 288 -21.48 3.90 -19.24
N LYS A 289 -21.73 2.71 -19.80
CA LYS A 289 -22.74 1.79 -19.27
C LYS A 289 -22.41 1.31 -17.85
N THR A 290 -21.14 1.20 -17.48
CA THR A 290 -20.70 0.76 -16.14
C THR A 290 -20.45 1.94 -15.21
N ALA A 291 -19.69 2.94 -15.65
CA ALA A 291 -19.24 4.10 -14.89
C ALA A 291 -19.48 5.42 -15.69
N PRO A 292 -20.69 6.01 -15.64
CA PRO A 292 -20.94 7.34 -16.18
C PRO A 292 -20.03 8.37 -15.50
N HIS A 293 -19.29 9.15 -16.28
CA HIS A 293 -18.27 10.08 -15.78
C HIS A 293 -18.11 11.32 -16.66
N PRO A 294 -17.90 12.53 -16.11
CA PRO A 294 -17.76 13.76 -16.90
C PRO A 294 -16.69 13.69 -17.99
N GLU A 295 -15.52 13.11 -17.69
CA GLU A 295 -14.45 12.97 -18.68
C GLU A 295 -14.81 12.05 -19.85
N ILE A 296 -15.65 11.03 -19.62
CA ILE A 296 -16.15 10.17 -20.71
C ILE A 296 -17.17 10.95 -21.54
N ALA A 297 -18.05 11.71 -20.90
CA ALA A 297 -18.99 12.57 -21.61
C ALA A 297 -18.24 13.54 -22.52
N ASP A 298 -17.25 14.26 -21.98
CA ASP A 298 -16.44 15.20 -22.76
C ASP A 298 -15.75 14.53 -23.96
N ALA A 299 -15.05 13.41 -23.73
CA ALA A 299 -14.39 12.66 -24.79
C ALA A 299 -15.37 12.12 -25.85
N TYR A 300 -16.58 11.72 -25.44
CA TYR A 300 -17.62 11.21 -26.34
C TYR A 300 -18.27 12.31 -27.18
N LEU A 301 -18.55 13.47 -26.57
CA LEU A 301 -19.12 14.62 -27.26
C LEU A 301 -18.15 15.21 -28.28
N HIS A 302 -16.85 15.19 -27.98
CA HIS A 302 -15.79 15.69 -28.86
C HIS A 302 -15.10 14.58 -29.69
N VAL A 303 -15.69 13.39 -29.76
CA VAL A 303 -15.07 12.23 -30.44
C VAL A 303 -14.81 12.46 -31.93
N ARG A 304 -15.56 13.34 -32.60
CA ARG A 304 -15.28 13.74 -33.99
C ARG A 304 -14.95 15.22 -34.04
N ALA A 305 -13.77 15.54 -34.55
CA ALA A 305 -13.39 16.92 -34.86
C ALA A 305 -14.34 17.50 -35.91
N GLY A 306 -14.87 18.70 -35.64
CA GLY A 306 -15.78 19.41 -36.55
C GLY A 306 -17.28 19.16 -36.33
N ASP A 307 -17.68 18.33 -35.35
CA ASP A 307 -19.10 18.20 -34.98
C ASP A 307 -19.65 19.56 -34.48
N SER A 308 -20.82 19.98 -34.99
CA SER A 308 -21.50 21.20 -34.57
C SER A 308 -22.04 21.07 -33.14
N ALA A 309 -22.43 22.18 -32.50
CA ALA A 309 -23.06 22.13 -31.17
C ALA A 309 -24.34 21.25 -31.16
N SER A 310 -25.13 21.30 -32.23
CA SER A 310 -26.31 20.45 -32.41
C SER A 310 -25.96 18.97 -32.60
N ASP A 311 -24.83 18.64 -33.23
CA ASP A 311 -24.39 17.25 -33.35
C ASP A 311 -23.87 16.69 -32.01
N ARG A 312 -23.18 17.53 -31.22
CA ARG A 312 -22.82 17.19 -29.85
C ARG A 312 -24.06 16.98 -28.98
N LEU A 313 -25.10 17.79 -29.13
CA LEU A 313 -26.39 17.58 -28.45
C LEU A 313 -26.99 16.19 -28.76
N LYS A 314 -27.05 15.77 -30.03
CA LYS A 314 -27.53 14.42 -30.41
C LYS A 314 -26.71 13.29 -29.77
N ARG A 315 -25.42 13.49 -29.58
CA ARG A 315 -24.55 12.54 -28.87
C ARG A 315 -24.88 12.50 -27.38
N ALA A 316 -25.09 13.65 -26.75
CA ALA A 316 -25.49 13.73 -25.35
C ALA A 316 -26.85 13.02 -25.11
N GLU A 317 -27.79 13.16 -26.02
CA GLU A 317 -29.06 12.41 -25.99
C GLU A 317 -28.85 10.89 -26.09
N THR A 318 -27.82 10.46 -26.83
CA THR A 318 -27.45 9.04 -26.89
C THR A 318 -26.89 8.56 -25.56
N LEU A 319 -26.02 9.33 -24.90
CA LEU A 319 -25.54 9.00 -23.54
C LEU A 319 -26.68 8.94 -22.52
N LEU A 320 -27.65 9.86 -22.61
CA LEU A 320 -28.85 9.83 -21.77
C LEU A 320 -29.68 8.56 -22.01
N ARG A 321 -29.91 8.16 -23.26
CA ARG A 321 -30.62 6.92 -23.56
C ARG A 321 -29.91 5.67 -23.01
N LEU A 322 -28.57 5.66 -23.00
CA LEU A 322 -27.79 4.55 -22.47
C LEU A 322 -27.90 4.44 -20.94
N ARG A 323 -27.96 5.57 -20.23
CA ARG A 323 -28.09 5.61 -18.76
C ARG A 323 -29.05 6.74 -18.33
N PRO A 324 -30.39 6.55 -18.46
CA PRO A 324 -31.36 7.61 -18.21
C PRO A 324 -31.42 8.11 -16.76
N HIS A 325 -31.08 7.23 -15.81
CA HIS A 325 -31.13 7.53 -14.38
C HIS A 325 -29.83 8.11 -13.82
N ALA A 326 -28.73 8.07 -14.57
CA ALA A 326 -27.48 8.64 -14.09
C ALA A 326 -27.54 10.18 -14.12
N GLU A 327 -27.16 10.83 -13.03
CA GLU A 327 -27.09 12.29 -12.92
C GLU A 327 -26.16 12.89 -13.99
N GLU A 328 -24.98 12.27 -14.18
CA GLU A 328 -24.00 12.73 -15.15
C GLU A 328 -24.54 12.71 -16.59
N SER A 329 -25.46 11.79 -16.93
CA SER A 329 -26.13 11.80 -18.24
C SER A 329 -26.97 13.06 -18.47
N ARG A 330 -27.65 13.52 -17.42
CA ARG A 330 -28.48 14.73 -17.47
C ARG A 330 -27.61 15.99 -17.51
N LEU A 331 -26.53 16.01 -16.73
CA LEU A 331 -25.56 17.10 -16.74
C LEU A 331 -24.84 17.23 -18.10
N ALA A 332 -24.46 16.11 -18.71
CA ALA A 332 -23.89 16.09 -20.05
C ALA A 332 -24.88 16.60 -21.10
N LEU A 333 -26.16 16.20 -21.02
CA LEU A 333 -27.21 16.71 -21.90
C LEU A 333 -27.43 18.22 -21.71
N ALA A 334 -27.54 18.68 -20.47
CA ALA A 334 -27.74 20.09 -20.15
C ALA A 334 -26.61 20.96 -20.69
N ARG A 335 -25.35 20.58 -20.47
CA ARG A 335 -24.18 21.27 -21.01
C ARG A 335 -24.25 21.35 -22.55
N ALA A 336 -24.49 20.21 -23.22
CA ALA A 336 -24.57 20.17 -24.68
C ALA A 336 -25.74 21.00 -25.24
N ALA A 337 -26.88 21.04 -24.54
CA ALA A 337 -28.04 21.83 -24.92
C ALA A 337 -27.80 23.34 -24.76
N ILE A 338 -27.14 23.76 -23.68
CA ILE A 338 -26.71 25.16 -23.48
C ILE A 338 -25.75 25.60 -24.61
N ASP A 339 -24.81 24.75 -25.00
CA ASP A 339 -23.88 25.04 -26.10
C ASP A 339 -24.58 25.08 -27.47
N ALA A 340 -25.64 24.29 -27.66
CA ALA A 340 -26.49 24.33 -28.84
C ALA A 340 -27.55 25.45 -28.82
N ARG A 341 -27.61 26.25 -27.75
CA ARG A 341 -28.65 27.26 -27.48
C ARG A 341 -30.08 26.71 -27.44
N ASP A 342 -30.23 25.42 -27.11
CA ASP A 342 -31.52 24.80 -26.82
C ASP A 342 -31.79 24.89 -25.31
N PHE A 343 -32.16 26.09 -24.87
CA PHE A 343 -32.33 26.40 -23.44
C PHE A 343 -33.51 25.64 -22.81
N ALA A 344 -34.58 25.40 -23.58
CA ALA A 344 -35.71 24.61 -23.14
C ALA A 344 -35.28 23.17 -22.80
N ARG A 345 -34.51 22.54 -23.69
CA ARG A 345 -33.99 21.19 -23.46
C ARG A 345 -32.99 21.13 -22.31
N ALA A 346 -32.15 22.15 -22.17
CA ALA A 346 -31.21 22.24 -21.05
C ALA A 346 -31.94 22.29 -19.69
N ARG A 347 -33.00 23.10 -19.60
CA ARG A 347 -33.85 23.25 -18.40
C ARG A 347 -34.57 21.94 -18.06
N GLU A 348 -35.12 21.26 -19.07
CA GLU A 348 -35.73 19.93 -18.91
C GLU A 348 -34.73 18.90 -18.38
N ALA A 349 -33.49 18.91 -18.89
CA ALA A 349 -32.44 18.01 -18.44
C ALA A 349 -31.98 18.30 -17.00
N LEU A 350 -31.90 19.57 -16.60
CA LEU A 350 -31.49 19.97 -15.25
C LEU A 350 -32.58 19.74 -14.20
N HIS A 351 -33.85 19.84 -14.56
CA HIS A 351 -34.97 19.79 -13.61
C HIS A 351 -34.91 18.59 -12.64
N PRO A 352 -34.74 17.32 -13.10
CA PRO A 352 -34.67 16.18 -12.18
C PRO A 352 -33.46 16.24 -11.24
N VAL A 353 -32.33 16.81 -11.67
CA VAL A 353 -31.12 16.92 -10.82
C VAL A 353 -31.34 17.97 -9.75
N LEU A 354 -31.82 19.17 -10.12
CA LEU A 354 -32.03 20.29 -9.21
C LEU A 354 -33.11 20.00 -8.15
N THR A 355 -34.14 19.24 -8.50
CA THR A 355 -35.24 18.89 -7.59
C THR A 355 -34.95 17.71 -6.66
N SER A 356 -34.01 16.82 -7.03
CA SER A 356 -33.68 15.64 -6.22
C SER A 356 -32.38 15.79 -5.43
N HIS A 357 -31.30 16.21 -6.09
CA HIS A 357 -29.98 16.37 -5.49
C HIS A 357 -29.24 17.53 -6.19
N PRO A 358 -29.50 18.79 -5.77
CA PRO A 358 -28.97 19.97 -6.45
C PRO A 358 -27.47 20.13 -6.23
N THR A 359 -26.67 19.51 -7.08
CA THR A 359 -25.21 19.62 -7.00
C THR A 359 -24.75 21.02 -7.41
N GLN A 360 -23.56 21.40 -6.95
CA GLN A 360 -22.92 22.65 -7.33
C GLN A 360 -22.81 22.81 -8.86
N LYS A 361 -22.41 21.77 -9.60
CA LYS A 361 -22.37 21.75 -11.08
C LYS A 361 -23.73 21.97 -11.73
N ALA A 362 -24.80 21.37 -11.21
CA ALA A 362 -26.15 21.56 -11.75
C ALA A 362 -26.60 23.02 -11.63
N LEU A 363 -26.32 23.66 -10.48
CA LEU A 363 -26.65 25.06 -10.22
C LEU A 363 -25.80 26.02 -11.05
N PHE A 364 -24.52 25.72 -11.27
CA PHE A 364 -23.68 26.48 -12.19
C PHE A 364 -24.22 26.43 -13.63
N LEU A 365 -24.64 25.26 -14.11
CA LEU A 365 -25.27 25.13 -15.42
C LEU A 365 -26.58 25.91 -15.51
N MET A 366 -27.37 25.96 -14.44
CA MET A 366 -28.60 26.76 -14.39
C MET A 366 -28.31 28.27 -14.44
N ALA A 367 -27.30 28.74 -13.71
CA ALA A 367 -26.87 30.14 -13.75
C ALA A 367 -26.42 30.55 -15.16
N GLU A 368 -25.61 29.71 -15.80
CA GLU A 368 -25.14 29.93 -17.17
C GLU A 368 -26.28 29.91 -18.20
N LEU A 369 -27.26 29.02 -18.02
CA LEU A 369 -28.46 28.96 -18.85
C LEU A 369 -29.23 30.29 -18.78
N GLU A 370 -29.53 30.78 -17.58
CA GLU A 370 -30.27 32.04 -17.39
C GLU A 370 -29.53 33.24 -17.99
N GLU A 371 -28.20 33.29 -17.85
CA GLU A 371 -27.38 34.34 -18.44
C GLU A 371 -27.39 34.29 -19.97
N ARG A 372 -27.27 33.10 -20.58
CA ARG A 372 -27.25 32.94 -22.04
C ARG A 372 -28.63 33.09 -22.70
N GLU A 373 -29.71 32.72 -22.01
CA GLU A 373 -31.08 32.80 -22.55
C GLU A 373 -31.66 34.21 -22.43
N SER A 374 -31.62 34.79 -21.23
CA SER A 374 -32.36 36.02 -20.90
C SER A 374 -31.45 37.24 -20.67
N GLY A 375 -30.14 37.05 -20.53
CA GLY A 375 -29.21 38.11 -20.12
C GLY A 375 -29.40 38.57 -18.67
N ASN A 376 -30.29 37.91 -17.90
CA ASN A 376 -30.64 38.33 -16.55
C ASN A 376 -29.54 37.97 -15.53
N ARG A 377 -28.60 38.90 -15.36
CA ARG A 377 -27.51 38.79 -14.39
C ARG A 377 -28.00 38.65 -12.94
N GLY A 378 -29.20 39.15 -12.62
CA GLY A 378 -29.80 39.03 -11.29
C GLY A 378 -30.12 37.58 -10.93
N ARG A 379 -30.86 36.88 -11.81
CA ARG A 379 -31.17 35.45 -11.65
C ARG A 379 -29.93 34.58 -11.71
N SER A 380 -28.98 34.87 -12.61
CA SER A 380 -27.69 34.15 -12.64
C SER A 380 -26.96 34.26 -11.30
N ARG A 381 -26.86 35.47 -10.71
CA ARG A 381 -26.25 35.67 -9.38
C ARG A 381 -26.97 34.93 -8.27
N GLU A 382 -28.30 34.85 -8.32
CA GLU A 382 -29.08 34.08 -7.36
C GLU A 382 -28.73 32.59 -7.43
N TRP A 383 -28.68 32.01 -8.63
CA TRP A 383 -28.25 30.62 -8.83
C TRP A 383 -26.80 30.38 -8.37
N LEU A 384 -25.88 31.32 -8.62
CA LEU A 384 -24.50 31.25 -8.12
C LEU A 384 -24.43 31.31 -6.59
N ALA A 385 -25.26 32.15 -5.95
CA ALA A 385 -25.33 32.25 -4.49
C ALA A 385 -25.84 30.93 -3.87
N ARG A 386 -26.78 30.25 -4.54
CA ARG A 386 -27.24 28.90 -4.16
C ARG A 386 -26.14 27.86 -4.36
N ALA A 387 -25.42 27.90 -5.49
CA ALA A 387 -24.31 26.99 -5.78
C ALA A 387 -23.20 27.05 -4.71
N ALA A 388 -22.95 28.22 -4.13
CA ALA A 388 -21.95 28.39 -3.06
C ALA A 388 -22.27 27.62 -1.77
N ARG A 389 -23.52 27.20 -1.56
CA ARG A 389 -23.95 26.45 -0.39
C ARG A 389 -24.34 25.00 -0.71
N ALA A 390 -24.34 24.63 -1.99
CA ALA A 390 -24.77 23.33 -2.47
C ALA A 390 -23.78 22.20 -2.11
N PRO A 391 -24.23 20.94 -2.06
CA PRO A 391 -23.34 19.79 -1.94
C PRO A 391 -22.25 19.83 -3.01
N ARG A 392 -21.01 19.57 -2.59
CA ARG A 392 -19.87 19.51 -3.52
C ARG A 392 -20.06 18.39 -4.54
N ASP A 393 -19.61 18.65 -5.75
CA ASP A 393 -19.52 17.61 -6.78
C ASP A 393 -18.45 16.57 -6.42
N ALA A 394 -18.60 15.39 -7.01
CA ALA A 394 -17.53 14.40 -6.97
C ALA A 394 -16.29 14.95 -7.68
N VAL A 395 -15.12 14.64 -7.11
CA VAL A 395 -13.81 15.02 -7.65
C VAL A 395 -12.87 13.83 -7.52
N TRP A 396 -11.73 13.89 -8.21
CA TRP A 396 -10.67 12.93 -7.99
C TRP A 396 -10.08 13.13 -6.60
N THR A 397 -10.06 12.06 -5.81
CA THR A 397 -9.52 12.09 -4.44
C THR A 397 -8.63 10.89 -4.17
N ALA A 398 -7.57 11.10 -3.38
CA ALA A 398 -6.74 10.03 -2.86
C ALA A 398 -6.22 10.40 -1.47
N ASP A 399 -6.41 9.51 -0.50
CA ASP A 399 -5.92 9.65 0.88
C ASP A 399 -6.20 11.04 1.52
N GLY A 400 -7.37 11.62 1.23
CA GLY A 400 -7.81 12.93 1.76
C GLY A 400 -7.37 14.15 0.96
N VAL A 401 -6.65 13.96 -0.15
CA VAL A 401 -6.22 15.03 -1.06
C VAL A 401 -7.13 15.06 -2.30
N ILE A 402 -7.51 16.25 -2.74
CA ILE A 402 -8.22 16.50 -4.00
C ILE A 402 -7.19 16.63 -5.12
N LEU A 403 -7.46 16.01 -6.26
CA LEU A 403 -6.62 16.03 -7.45
C LEU A 403 -7.35 16.73 -8.61
N ASP A 404 -6.61 17.46 -9.43
CA ASP A 404 -7.15 18.10 -10.63
C ASP A 404 -7.46 17.09 -11.75
N ALA A 405 -6.69 16.00 -11.80
CA ALA A 405 -6.83 14.93 -12.78
C ALA A 405 -6.55 13.58 -12.14
N TRP A 406 -6.99 12.51 -12.80
CA TRP A 406 -6.66 11.15 -12.38
C TRP A 406 -5.15 10.90 -12.34
N ALA A 407 -4.69 10.18 -11.32
CA ALA A 407 -3.32 9.71 -11.19
C ALA A 407 -3.28 8.20 -10.90
N PRO A 408 -2.22 7.47 -11.30
CA PRO A 408 -2.12 6.03 -11.07
C PRO A 408 -1.91 5.64 -9.61
N ALA A 409 -1.40 6.56 -8.79
CA ALA A 409 -1.07 6.33 -7.40
C ALA A 409 -1.38 7.58 -6.56
N SER A 410 -1.58 7.36 -5.26
CA SER A 410 -1.77 8.45 -4.30
C SER A 410 -0.53 9.33 -4.20
N PRO A 411 -0.66 10.67 -4.22
CA PRO A 411 0.48 11.57 -4.01
C PRO A 411 1.02 11.52 -2.57
N VAL A 412 0.23 11.00 -1.61
CA VAL A 412 0.60 10.94 -0.19
C VAL A 412 1.28 9.61 0.13
N THR A 413 0.63 8.51 -0.25
CA THR A 413 1.09 7.17 0.16
C THR A 413 1.87 6.45 -0.93
N GLY A 414 1.76 6.89 -2.18
CA GLY A 414 2.31 6.23 -3.37
C GLY A 414 1.69 4.86 -3.65
N ARG A 415 0.53 4.55 -3.06
CA ARG A 415 -0.20 3.30 -3.31
C ARG A 415 -0.97 3.40 -4.63
N ILE A 416 -0.78 2.41 -5.50
CA ILE A 416 -1.41 2.31 -6.82
C ILE A 416 -2.92 2.06 -6.68
N ASP A 417 -3.71 2.55 -7.64
CA ASP A 417 -5.16 2.33 -7.75
C ASP A 417 -5.93 2.81 -6.51
N THR A 418 -5.55 3.99 -6.00
CA THR A 418 -6.20 4.65 -4.84
C THR A 418 -6.98 5.90 -5.19
N VAL A 419 -6.78 6.43 -6.39
CA VAL A 419 -7.46 7.63 -6.86
C VAL A 419 -8.88 7.26 -7.28
N GLU A 420 -9.85 7.81 -6.56
CA GLU A 420 -11.28 7.51 -6.72
C GLU A 420 -12.05 8.79 -7.04
N TRP A 421 -13.09 8.67 -7.87
CA TRP A 421 -14.05 9.73 -8.14
C TRP A 421 -15.18 9.68 -7.12
N LYS A 422 -15.22 10.61 -6.17
CA LYS A 422 -16.26 10.67 -5.13
C LYS A 422 -16.41 12.06 -4.54
N VAL A 423 -17.53 12.31 -3.86
CA VAL A 423 -17.74 13.52 -3.08
C VAL A 423 -16.80 13.50 -1.86
N PRO A 424 -15.96 14.53 -1.66
CA PRO A 424 -15.06 14.59 -0.50
C PRO A 424 -15.85 14.60 0.83
N VAL A 425 -15.39 13.84 1.83
CA VAL A 425 -16.08 13.57 3.12
C VAL A 425 -16.18 14.81 4.05
N ALA A 426 -15.76 16.00 3.60
CA ALA A 426 -15.59 17.17 4.46
C ALA A 426 -16.90 17.83 4.99
N GLU A 427 -18.08 17.27 4.73
CA GLU A 427 -19.35 17.87 5.14
C GLU A 427 -20.17 16.94 6.05
N LEU A 428 -20.06 17.19 7.36
CA LEU A 428 -21.08 16.81 8.35
C LEU A 428 -22.33 17.64 8.03
N GLU A 429 -23.31 16.99 7.41
CA GLU A 429 -24.63 17.51 7.00
C GLU A 429 -24.60 18.54 5.84
N PRO A 430 -24.86 18.10 4.59
CA PRO A 430 -25.15 19.05 3.52
C PRO A 430 -26.42 19.83 3.87
N PRO A 431 -26.48 21.16 3.63
CA PRO A 431 -27.70 21.90 3.85
C PRO A 431 -28.82 21.34 2.97
N ARG A 432 -30.02 21.20 3.53
CA ARG A 432 -31.20 20.80 2.73
C ARG A 432 -31.64 21.99 1.90
N PHE A 433 -31.50 21.87 0.58
CA PHE A 433 -32.06 22.80 -0.39
C PHE A 433 -33.30 22.17 -1.00
N GLU A 434 -34.43 22.85 -0.91
CA GLU A 434 -35.61 22.55 -1.73
C GLU A 434 -35.70 23.62 -2.82
N ILE A 435 -35.64 23.18 -4.08
CA ILE A 435 -35.84 24.04 -5.25
C ILE A 435 -37.20 23.67 -5.82
N ASP A 436 -38.15 24.60 -5.79
CA ASP A 436 -39.48 24.39 -6.37
C ASP A 436 -39.41 24.42 -7.91
N ALA A 437 -40.21 23.58 -8.57
CA ALA A 437 -40.35 23.54 -10.02
C ALA A 437 -40.77 24.90 -10.61
N ALA A 438 -41.50 25.73 -9.84
CA ALA A 438 -41.87 27.08 -10.25
C ALA A 438 -40.65 28.00 -10.46
N GLU A 439 -39.57 27.82 -9.69
CA GLU A 439 -38.35 28.62 -9.80
C GLU A 439 -37.53 28.25 -11.04
N LEU A 440 -37.76 27.05 -11.58
CA LEU A 440 -37.10 26.55 -12.78
C LEU A 440 -37.75 27.08 -14.06
N ALA A 441 -38.86 27.82 -14.01
CA ALA A 441 -39.46 28.44 -15.18
C ALA A 441 -38.56 29.54 -15.77
N PRO A 442 -38.60 29.79 -17.10
CA PRO A 442 -37.83 30.86 -17.73
C PRO A 442 -38.18 32.23 -17.13
N ALA A 443 -37.17 33.09 -16.97
CA ALA A 443 -37.37 34.44 -16.49
C ALA A 443 -38.26 35.22 -17.48
N PRO A 444 -39.20 36.05 -17.02
CA PRO A 444 -39.77 37.07 -17.87
C PRO A 444 -38.63 37.96 -18.40
N LEU A 445 -38.67 38.28 -19.69
CA LEU A 445 -37.67 39.14 -20.33
C LEU A 445 -37.61 40.48 -19.57
N PRO A 446 -36.42 41.06 -19.35
CA PRO A 446 -36.33 42.39 -18.77
C PRO A 446 -37.13 43.36 -19.63
N GLU A 447 -38.05 44.10 -19.02
CA GLU A 447 -38.73 45.20 -19.68
C GLU A 447 -37.65 46.16 -20.22
N PRO A 448 -37.78 46.68 -21.45
CA PRO A 448 -36.81 47.63 -21.96
C PRO A 448 -36.72 48.77 -20.96
N GLU A 449 -35.50 49.10 -20.52
CA GLU A 449 -35.25 50.32 -19.74
C GLU A 449 -35.92 51.45 -20.50
N ALA A 450 -36.98 52.01 -19.91
CA ALA A 450 -37.65 53.17 -20.46
C ALA A 450 -36.55 54.22 -20.64
N GLU A 451 -36.28 54.60 -21.90
CA GLU A 451 -35.41 55.72 -22.20
C GLU A 451 -35.87 56.89 -21.33
N PRO A 452 -34.97 57.54 -20.56
CA PRO A 452 -35.37 58.69 -19.78
C PRO A 452 -35.92 59.71 -20.76
N ASP A 453 -37.23 59.94 -20.65
CA ASP A 453 -38.00 60.87 -21.45
C ASP A 453 -37.23 62.18 -21.48
N ALA A 454 -36.63 62.48 -22.63
CA ALA A 454 -35.86 63.70 -22.82
C ALA A 454 -36.86 64.85 -22.75
N ALA A 455 -37.03 65.40 -21.56
CA ALA A 455 -37.77 66.62 -21.33
C ALA A 455 -37.10 67.73 -22.15
N ILE A 456 -37.64 67.97 -23.35
CA ILE A 456 -37.39 69.17 -24.14
C ILE A 456 -37.99 70.33 -23.35
N GLY A 457 -37.20 70.89 -22.45
CA GLY A 457 -37.45 72.17 -21.81
C GLY A 457 -37.34 73.26 -22.85
N ASN A 458 -38.49 73.69 -23.37
CA ASN A 458 -38.61 74.83 -24.26
C ASN A 458 -38.66 76.09 -23.39
N ASP A 459 -37.56 76.84 -23.30
CA ASP A 459 -37.50 78.14 -22.62
C ASP A 459 -37.04 79.22 -23.63
N PRO A 460 -37.91 80.17 -24.03
CA PRO A 460 -37.53 81.22 -24.97
C PRO A 460 -36.83 82.36 -24.22
N ALA A 461 -35.54 82.56 -24.52
CA ALA A 461 -34.77 83.70 -24.04
C ALA A 461 -35.37 85.03 -24.51
N GLU A 462 -35.88 85.81 -23.55
CA GLU A 462 -36.36 87.17 -23.72
C GLU A 462 -35.14 88.12 -23.81
N TYR A 463 -34.89 88.68 -25.00
CA TYR A 463 -33.87 89.71 -25.25
C TYR A 463 -34.34 91.05 -24.67
N LEU A 464 -33.79 91.45 -23.52
CA LEU A 464 -33.96 92.79 -22.98
C LEU A 464 -32.94 93.74 -23.60
N ILE A 465 -33.41 94.61 -24.50
CA ILE A 465 -32.65 95.73 -25.05
C ILE A 465 -32.54 96.81 -23.97
N VAL A 466 -31.31 97.13 -23.54
CA VAL A 466 -31.00 98.37 -22.82
C VAL A 466 -30.05 99.18 -23.69
N GLY A 467 -30.57 100.28 -24.23
CA GLY A 467 -29.82 101.26 -24.99
C GLY A 467 -28.97 102.17 -24.10
N MET A 468 -28.02 102.85 -24.74
CA MET A 468 -27.31 104.04 -24.25
C MET A 468 -26.67 104.77 -25.44
N PRO A 469 -26.34 106.07 -25.29
CA PRO A 469 -27.00 107.21 -25.94
C PRO A 469 -26.48 107.63 -27.31
#